data_AF-A0A2I1DMR8-F1
#
_entry.id   AF-A0A2I1DMR8-F1
#
_cell.length_a   1.000
_cell.length_b   1.000
_cell.length_c   1.000
_cell.angle_alpha   90.00
_cell.angle_beta   90.00
_cell.angle_gamma   90.00
#
_symmetry.space_group_name_H-M   'P 1'
#
loop_
_entity.id
_entity.type
_entity.pdbx_description
1 polymer ?
#
loop_
_entity_poly.entity_id
_entity_poly.type
_entity_poly.pdbx_seq_one_letter_code
_entity_poly.pdbx_strand_id
1 'polypeptide(L)'
;MKEMEKHDLDRRDFFKKSALFGLGLAAVGSLTMPALAEAAAMPKGPKHDLYLLNFALNAEHQAIAAYQVGAESKLLDPALLKVALSFQADHEAHAAILAETIKKLGGTPVAPKVSLKAPMTELASTWGFPLDKLKTQKDVLHFAAGLEVGAAKAYLGTVPEFSNPELAHAAANIEGDEAMHFAVLRSALGEFPVPAAFISAMPS
;
A
#
# COMPACT_ATOMS: atom_id res chain seq x y z
N MET A 1 -36.66 13.48 15.86
CA MET A 1 -35.70 12.53 16.47
C MET A 1 -35.08 11.58 15.44
N LYS A 2 -35.86 10.89 14.59
CA LYS A 2 -35.34 9.91 13.60
C LYS A 2 -34.35 10.46 12.56
N GLU A 3 -34.51 11.71 12.11
CA GLU A 3 -33.59 12.34 11.14
C GLU A 3 -32.27 12.82 11.77
N MET A 4 -32.31 13.37 12.99
CA MET A 4 -31.10 13.76 13.73
C MET A 4 -30.22 12.54 14.04
N GLU A 5 -30.83 11.43 14.45
CA GLU A 5 -30.13 10.18 14.75
C GLU A 5 -29.49 9.56 13.50
N LYS A 6 -30.18 9.61 12.35
CA LYS A 6 -29.60 9.19 11.06
C LYS A 6 -28.42 10.05 10.64
N HIS A 7 -28.51 11.37 10.82
CA HIS A 7 -27.44 12.30 10.46
C HIS A 7 -26.19 12.14 11.35
N ASP A 8 -26.37 11.76 12.61
CA ASP A 8 -25.26 11.45 13.53
C ASP A 8 -24.62 10.09 13.22
N LEU A 9 -25.39 9.10 12.78
CA LEU A 9 -24.88 7.81 12.29
C LEU A 9 -24.05 7.97 11.01
N ASP A 10 -24.54 8.74 10.03
CA ASP A 10 -23.82 8.99 8.77
C ASP A 10 -22.51 9.75 9.00
N ARG A 11 -22.49 10.72 9.94
CA ARG A 11 -21.27 11.42 10.34
C ARG A 11 -20.26 10.47 10.99
N ARG A 12 -20.70 9.66 11.96
CA ARG A 12 -19.81 8.70 12.65
C ARG A 12 -19.26 7.65 11.70
N ASP A 13 -20.07 7.18 10.76
CA ASP A 13 -19.64 6.24 9.72
C ASP A 13 -18.62 6.91 8.79
N PHE A 14 -18.89 8.13 8.30
CA PHE A 14 -17.93 8.91 7.52
C PHE A 14 -16.58 9.10 8.24
N PHE A 15 -16.60 9.52 9.51
CA PHE A 15 -15.37 9.70 10.29
C PHE A 15 -14.58 8.41 10.48
N LYS A 16 -15.25 7.26 10.65
CA LYS A 16 -14.57 5.95 10.77
C LYS A 16 -13.93 5.52 9.45
N LYS A 17 -14.63 5.70 8.32
CA LYS A 17 -14.11 5.40 6.98
C LYS A 17 -12.86 6.23 6.68
N SER A 18 -12.93 7.54 6.94
CA SER A 18 -11.78 8.45 6.78
C SER A 18 -10.62 8.10 7.70
N ALA A 19 -10.89 7.64 8.92
CA ALA A 19 -9.84 7.30 9.88
C ALA A 19 -9.03 6.05 9.47
N LEU A 20 -9.69 4.97 9.04
CA LEU A 20 -8.97 3.74 8.64
C LEU A 20 -8.23 3.91 7.30
N PHE A 21 -8.86 4.61 6.35
CA PHE A 21 -8.19 5.03 5.13
C PHE A 21 -6.94 5.87 5.43
N GLY A 22 -7.06 6.87 6.30
CA GLY A 22 -5.92 7.68 6.75
C GLY A 22 -4.85 6.88 7.49
N LEU A 23 -5.22 5.83 8.24
CA LEU A 23 -4.26 4.94 8.88
C LEU A 23 -3.47 4.09 7.87
N GLY A 24 -4.11 3.64 6.79
CA GLY A 24 -3.42 2.98 5.67
C GLY A 24 -2.40 3.93 5.04
N LEU A 25 -2.81 5.16 4.74
CA LEU A 25 -1.92 6.17 4.19
C LEU A 25 -0.75 6.53 5.10
N ALA A 26 -1.01 6.66 6.41
CA ALA A 26 0.04 6.90 7.38
C ALA A 26 1.02 5.73 7.47
N ALA A 27 0.55 4.48 7.36
CA ALA A 27 1.41 3.30 7.38
C ALA A 27 2.40 3.30 6.21
N VAL A 28 1.95 3.62 4.99
CA VAL A 28 2.84 3.79 3.84
C VAL A 28 3.75 5.00 4.03
N GLY A 29 3.20 6.18 4.32
CA GLY A 29 3.96 7.42 4.49
C GLY A 29 5.09 7.33 5.53
N SER A 30 4.89 6.55 6.60
CA SER A 30 5.92 6.29 7.62
C SER A 30 7.14 5.54 7.10
N LEU A 31 6.99 4.74 6.04
CA LEU A 31 8.09 4.09 5.34
C LEU A 31 8.65 4.96 4.22
N THR A 32 7.77 5.63 3.46
CA THR A 32 8.14 6.25 2.18
C THR A 32 8.74 7.64 2.32
N MET A 33 8.22 8.47 3.23
CA MET A 33 8.67 9.85 3.37
C MET A 33 10.13 9.97 3.84
N PRO A 34 10.60 9.21 4.86
CA PRO A 34 12.01 9.27 5.27
C PRO A 34 12.93 8.74 4.17
N ALA A 35 12.52 7.69 3.46
CA ALA A 35 13.31 7.09 2.39
C ALA A 35 13.47 8.03 1.20
N LEU A 36 12.39 8.70 0.77
CA LEU A 36 12.47 9.70 -0.29
C LEU A 36 13.32 10.90 0.11
N ALA A 37 13.25 11.35 1.36
CA ALA A 37 14.10 12.43 1.86
C ALA A 37 15.60 12.04 1.85
N GLU A 38 15.93 10.82 2.25
CA GLU A 38 17.29 10.29 2.19
C GLU A 38 17.77 10.13 0.74
N ALA A 39 16.93 9.57 -0.14
CA ALA A 39 17.23 9.45 -1.57
C ALA A 39 17.51 10.82 -2.20
N ALA A 40 16.71 11.85 -1.89
CA ALA A 40 16.89 13.21 -2.38
C ALA A 40 18.20 13.87 -1.89
N ALA A 41 18.74 13.42 -0.75
CA ALA A 41 20.04 13.87 -0.25
C ALA A 41 21.23 13.11 -0.89
N MET A 42 20.98 12.01 -1.61
CA MET A 42 22.01 11.24 -2.30
C MET A 42 22.22 11.76 -3.74
N PRO A 43 23.47 11.76 -4.25
CA PRO A 43 23.70 11.99 -5.67
C PRO A 43 23.02 10.91 -6.52
N LYS A 44 22.30 11.32 -7.57
CA LYS A 44 21.70 10.39 -8.54
C LYS A 44 22.77 9.52 -9.20
N GLY A 45 22.43 8.25 -9.44
CA GLY A 45 23.32 7.25 -10.03
C GLY A 45 23.03 5.83 -9.51
N PRO A 46 23.85 4.83 -9.87
CA PRO A 46 23.55 3.43 -9.60
C PRO A 46 23.30 3.08 -8.11
N LYS A 47 24.03 3.72 -7.19
CA LYS A 47 23.82 3.50 -5.74
C LYS A 47 22.50 4.10 -5.25
N HIS A 48 22.11 5.25 -5.79
CA HIS A 48 20.83 5.87 -5.50
C HIS A 48 19.67 5.04 -6.08
N ASP A 49 19.80 4.54 -7.30
CA ASP A 49 18.80 3.64 -7.89
C ASP A 49 18.63 2.34 -7.09
N LEU A 50 19.74 1.74 -6.63
CA LEU A 50 19.70 0.57 -5.74
C LEU A 50 19.03 0.88 -4.40
N TYR A 51 19.19 2.10 -3.87
CA TYR A 51 18.50 2.54 -2.67
C TYR A 51 16.99 2.63 -2.91
N LEU A 52 16.56 3.27 -4.01
CA LEU A 52 15.15 3.38 -4.39
C LEU A 52 14.50 2.01 -4.63
N LEU A 53 15.19 1.09 -5.29
CA LEU A 53 14.69 -0.27 -5.51
C LEU A 53 14.51 -1.04 -4.19
N ASN A 54 15.45 -0.91 -3.25
CA ASN A 54 15.32 -1.55 -1.93
C ASN A 54 14.18 -0.93 -1.12
N PHE A 55 13.99 0.37 -1.25
CA PHE A 55 12.85 1.04 -0.66
C PHE A 55 11.52 0.50 -1.23
N ALA A 56 11.40 0.40 -2.56
CA ALA A 56 10.23 -0.20 -3.22
C ALA A 56 9.99 -1.65 -2.75
N LEU A 57 11.05 -2.47 -2.68
CA LEU A 57 10.95 -3.85 -2.19
C LEU A 57 10.46 -3.92 -0.74
N ASN A 58 10.86 -2.98 0.12
CA ASN A 58 10.36 -2.91 1.49
C ASN A 58 8.88 -2.50 1.57
N ALA A 59 8.41 -1.67 0.64
CA ALA A 59 7.00 -1.33 0.50
C ALA A 59 6.18 -2.56 0.05
N GLU A 60 6.66 -3.35 -0.90
CA GLU A 60 6.00 -4.60 -1.31
C GLU A 60 5.91 -5.59 -0.14
N HIS A 61 6.95 -5.71 0.70
CA HIS A 61 6.88 -6.53 1.91
C HIS A 61 5.79 -6.05 2.89
N GLN A 62 5.59 -4.74 3.02
CA GLN A 62 4.50 -4.18 3.82
C GLN A 62 3.14 -4.54 3.22
N ALA A 63 2.97 -4.39 1.90
CA ALA A 63 1.73 -4.71 1.21
C ALA A 63 1.36 -6.20 1.35
N ILE A 64 2.30 -7.11 1.09
CA ILE A 64 2.10 -8.56 1.25
C ILE A 64 1.67 -8.88 2.70
N ALA A 65 2.33 -8.27 3.69
CA ALA A 65 1.97 -8.46 5.10
C ALA A 65 0.58 -7.92 5.42
N ALA A 66 0.19 -6.77 4.87
CA ALA A 66 -1.12 -6.16 5.09
C ALA A 66 -2.24 -7.01 4.48
N TYR A 67 -2.05 -7.51 3.26
CA TYR A 67 -3.01 -8.42 2.62
C TYR A 67 -3.12 -9.75 3.35
N GLN A 68 -2.01 -10.31 3.85
CA GLN A 68 -2.04 -11.50 4.70
C GLN A 68 -2.90 -11.27 5.95
N VAL A 69 -2.71 -10.13 6.62
CA VAL A 69 -3.50 -9.74 7.79
C VAL A 69 -4.98 -9.56 7.44
N GLY A 70 -5.29 -8.91 6.31
CA GLY A 70 -6.66 -8.77 5.81
C GLY A 70 -7.32 -10.12 5.54
N ALA A 71 -6.61 -11.03 4.87
CA ALA A 71 -7.10 -12.37 4.53
C ALA A 71 -7.33 -13.24 5.77
N GLU A 72 -6.42 -13.21 6.75
CA GLU A 72 -6.53 -14.01 7.99
C GLU A 72 -7.50 -13.43 9.02
N SER A 73 -7.95 -12.18 8.86
CA SER A 73 -8.89 -11.53 9.77
C SER A 73 -10.25 -12.21 9.87
N LYS A 74 -10.63 -13.01 8.85
CA LYS A 74 -11.96 -13.62 8.67
C LYS A 74 -13.11 -12.61 8.55
N LEU A 75 -12.80 -11.36 8.23
CA LEU A 75 -13.78 -10.29 8.06
C LEU A 75 -14.28 -10.14 6.61
N LEU A 76 -13.52 -10.64 5.65
CA LEU A 76 -13.85 -10.59 4.22
C LEU A 76 -14.79 -11.75 3.83
N ASP A 77 -15.80 -11.43 3.05
CA ASP A 77 -16.61 -12.42 2.35
C ASP A 77 -15.77 -13.19 1.30
N PRO A 78 -16.22 -14.37 0.84
CA PRO A 78 -15.42 -15.20 -0.05
C PRO A 78 -15.03 -14.52 -1.38
N ALA A 79 -15.85 -13.62 -1.90
CA ALA A 79 -15.58 -12.95 -3.16
C ALA A 79 -14.46 -11.92 -2.99
N LEU A 80 -14.53 -11.12 -1.93
CA LEU A 80 -13.51 -10.11 -1.63
C LEU A 80 -12.23 -10.70 -1.06
N LEU A 81 -12.30 -11.81 -0.35
CA LEU A 81 -11.11 -12.58 0.02
C LEU A 81 -10.34 -13.01 -1.23
N LYS A 82 -11.04 -13.48 -2.28
CA LYS A 82 -10.38 -13.87 -3.54
C LYS A 82 -9.68 -12.69 -4.21
N VAL A 83 -10.29 -11.49 -4.19
CA VAL A 83 -9.67 -10.27 -4.70
C VAL A 83 -8.45 -9.86 -3.87
N ALA A 84 -8.56 -9.91 -2.53
CA ALA A 84 -7.44 -9.61 -1.65
C ALA A 84 -6.25 -10.56 -1.90
N LEU A 85 -6.51 -11.85 -2.12
CA LEU A 85 -5.46 -12.83 -2.44
C LEU A 85 -4.87 -12.64 -3.85
N SER A 86 -5.61 -12.09 -4.82
CA SER A 86 -5.01 -11.75 -6.11
C SER A 86 -4.07 -10.55 -5.99
N PHE A 87 -4.46 -9.49 -5.27
CA PHE A 87 -3.57 -8.35 -5.02
C PHE A 87 -2.33 -8.75 -4.22
N GLN A 88 -2.48 -9.63 -3.24
CA GLN A 88 -1.33 -10.22 -2.54
C GLN A 88 -0.36 -10.90 -3.52
N ALA A 89 -0.88 -11.67 -4.49
CA ALA A 89 -0.04 -12.34 -5.49
C ALA A 89 0.65 -11.35 -6.44
N ASP A 90 0.00 -10.24 -6.78
CA ASP A 90 0.59 -9.15 -7.58
C ASP A 90 1.77 -8.53 -6.81
N HIS A 91 1.61 -8.18 -5.53
CA HIS A 91 2.72 -7.69 -4.69
C HIS A 91 3.86 -8.71 -4.53
N GLU A 92 3.55 -10.01 -4.41
CA GLU A 92 4.58 -11.06 -4.40
C GLU A 92 5.38 -11.10 -5.70
N ALA A 93 4.71 -10.91 -6.84
CA ALA A 93 5.36 -10.81 -8.15
C ALA A 93 6.23 -9.55 -8.25
N HIS A 94 5.74 -8.40 -7.79
CA HIS A 94 6.49 -7.14 -7.72
C HIS A 94 7.76 -7.32 -6.86
N ALA A 95 7.61 -7.85 -5.64
CA ALA A 95 8.73 -8.11 -4.73
C ALA A 95 9.78 -9.04 -5.35
N ALA A 96 9.35 -10.10 -6.03
CA ALA A 96 10.25 -11.04 -6.68
C ALA A 96 11.09 -10.37 -7.78
N ILE A 97 10.44 -9.58 -8.64
CA ILE A 97 11.11 -8.85 -9.74
C ILE A 97 12.07 -7.79 -9.19
N LEU A 98 11.65 -7.03 -8.17
CA LEU A 98 12.50 -6.04 -7.52
C LEU A 98 13.74 -6.68 -6.88
N ALA A 99 13.55 -7.77 -6.14
CA ALA A 99 14.66 -8.50 -5.51
C ALA A 99 15.62 -9.09 -6.55
N GLU A 100 15.12 -9.62 -7.66
CA GLU A 100 15.97 -10.10 -8.76
C GLU A 100 16.75 -8.95 -9.42
N THR A 101 16.08 -7.82 -9.65
CA THR A 101 16.69 -6.63 -10.26
C THR A 101 17.80 -6.06 -9.40
N ILE A 102 17.57 -5.93 -8.08
CA ILE A 102 18.59 -5.50 -7.12
C ILE A 102 19.82 -6.41 -7.18
N LYS A 103 19.63 -7.74 -7.20
CA LYS A 103 20.74 -8.71 -7.32
C LYS A 103 21.50 -8.55 -8.63
N LYS A 104 20.80 -8.41 -9.76
CA LYS A 104 21.40 -8.22 -11.09
C LYS A 104 22.27 -6.97 -11.17
N LEU A 105 21.85 -5.91 -10.46
CA LEU A 105 22.59 -4.65 -10.36
C LEU A 105 23.72 -4.68 -9.30
N GLY A 106 23.98 -5.85 -8.69
CA GLY A 106 25.04 -6.04 -7.70
C GLY A 106 24.70 -5.55 -6.28
N GLY A 107 23.43 -5.22 -6.03
CA GLY A 107 22.94 -4.86 -4.70
C GLY A 107 22.47 -6.06 -3.88
N THR A 108 22.21 -5.81 -2.60
CA THR A 108 21.59 -6.78 -1.68
C THR A 108 20.12 -6.41 -1.48
N PRO A 109 19.17 -7.29 -1.83
CA PRO A 109 17.75 -7.05 -1.54
C PRO A 109 17.50 -7.01 -0.04
N VAL A 110 16.76 -6.00 0.41
CA VAL A 110 16.29 -5.90 1.78
C VAL A 110 15.42 -7.10 2.11
N ALA A 111 15.59 -7.67 3.30
CA ALA A 111 14.74 -8.74 3.80
C ALA A 111 13.46 -8.15 4.42
N PRO A 112 12.32 -8.87 4.44
CA PRO A 112 11.16 -8.42 5.18
C PRO A 112 11.49 -8.35 6.68
N LYS A 113 10.89 -7.39 7.40
CA LYS A 113 11.14 -7.15 8.84
C LYS A 113 10.83 -8.38 9.71
N VAL A 114 9.95 -9.24 9.22
CA VAL A 114 9.51 -10.50 9.81
C VAL A 114 9.18 -11.45 8.67
N SER A 115 9.18 -12.76 8.91
CA SER A 115 8.66 -13.72 7.92
C SER A 115 7.26 -13.31 7.47
N LEU A 116 7.02 -13.22 6.15
CA LEU A 116 5.69 -12.91 5.59
C LEU A 116 4.67 -14.03 5.84
N LYS A 117 5.12 -15.17 6.39
CA LYS A 117 4.29 -16.28 6.87
C LYS A 117 4.16 -16.32 8.39
N ALA A 118 4.64 -15.29 9.09
CA ALA A 118 4.48 -15.18 10.53
C ALA A 118 2.99 -15.01 10.89
N PRO A 119 2.58 -15.33 12.13
CA PRO A 119 1.20 -15.13 12.57
C PRO A 119 0.73 -13.68 12.33
N MET A 120 -0.54 -13.51 11.95
CA MET A 120 -1.18 -12.20 11.74
C MET A 120 -0.86 -11.16 12.83
N THR A 121 -0.82 -11.55 14.10
CA THR A 121 -0.53 -10.64 15.22
C THR A 121 0.91 -10.13 15.20
N GLU A 122 1.86 -10.96 14.76
CA GLU A 122 3.26 -10.59 14.62
C GLU A 122 3.46 -9.68 13.40
N LEU A 123 2.80 -10.00 12.27
CA LEU A 123 2.78 -9.12 11.10
C LEU A 123 2.22 -7.73 11.47
N ALA A 124 1.04 -7.70 12.10
CA ALA A 124 0.39 -6.45 12.48
C ALA A 124 1.24 -5.62 13.46
N SER A 125 1.83 -6.25 14.48
CA SER A 125 2.68 -5.52 15.43
C SER A 125 4.00 -5.02 14.80
N THR A 126 4.64 -5.82 13.95
CA THR A 126 5.92 -5.46 13.31
C THR A 126 5.76 -4.30 12.32
N TRP A 127 4.65 -4.29 11.58
CA TRP A 127 4.37 -3.27 10.56
C TRP A 127 3.47 -2.13 11.04
N GLY A 128 2.99 -2.19 12.29
CA GLY A 128 2.16 -1.14 12.88
C GLY A 128 0.72 -1.10 12.36
N PHE A 129 0.19 -2.23 11.91
CA PHE A 129 -1.18 -2.31 11.39
C PHE A 129 -2.22 -2.27 12.52
N PRO A 130 -3.36 -1.56 12.33
CA PRO A 130 -4.33 -1.30 13.39
C PRO A 130 -5.30 -2.48 13.59
N LEU A 131 -4.79 -3.68 13.91
CA LEU A 131 -5.59 -4.91 14.02
C LEU A 131 -6.75 -4.78 15.01
N ASP A 132 -6.58 -4.01 16.09
CA ASP A 132 -7.61 -3.71 17.08
C ASP A 132 -8.75 -2.84 16.53
N LYS A 133 -8.56 -2.16 15.40
CA LYS A 133 -9.57 -1.30 14.75
C LYS A 133 -10.27 -1.95 13.57
N LEU A 134 -9.73 -3.06 13.02
CA LEU A 134 -10.37 -3.81 11.95
C LEU A 134 -11.48 -4.71 12.54
N LYS A 135 -12.75 -4.33 12.34
CA LYS A 135 -13.91 -5.06 12.91
C LYS A 135 -14.90 -5.55 11.87
N THR A 136 -14.85 -5.00 10.67
CA THR A 136 -15.76 -5.30 9.57
C THR A 136 -15.01 -5.41 8.25
N GLN A 137 -15.66 -6.01 7.24
CA GLN A 137 -15.16 -6.00 5.87
C GLN A 137 -14.80 -4.59 5.38
N LYS A 138 -15.67 -3.61 5.64
CA LYS A 138 -15.42 -2.21 5.23
C LYS A 138 -14.18 -1.64 5.89
N ASP A 139 -13.91 -1.99 7.15
CA ASP A 139 -12.71 -1.53 7.85
C ASP A 139 -11.44 -2.05 7.16
N VAL A 140 -11.42 -3.32 6.77
CA VAL A 140 -10.32 -3.94 6.03
C VAL A 140 -10.15 -3.28 4.67
N LEU A 141 -11.23 -3.08 3.92
CA LEU A 141 -11.20 -2.47 2.60
C LEU A 141 -10.75 -1.00 2.63
N HIS A 142 -11.18 -0.21 3.62
CA HIS A 142 -10.72 1.17 3.76
C HIS A 142 -9.24 1.25 4.13
N PHE A 143 -8.80 0.39 5.04
CA PHE A 143 -7.38 0.31 5.40
C PHE A 143 -6.53 -0.07 4.18
N ALA A 144 -6.92 -1.10 3.43
CA ALA A 144 -6.26 -1.50 2.19
C ALA A 144 -6.27 -0.37 1.15
N ALA A 145 -7.40 0.29 0.92
CA ALA A 145 -7.49 1.39 -0.03
C ALA A 145 -6.56 2.56 0.31
N GLY A 146 -6.31 2.81 1.61
CA GLY A 146 -5.32 3.78 2.06
C GLY A 146 -3.89 3.36 1.78
N LEU A 147 -3.58 2.06 1.89
CA LEU A 147 -2.28 1.52 1.50
C LEU A 147 -2.04 1.69 -0.01
N GLU A 148 -2.99 1.23 -0.84
CA GLU A 148 -2.86 1.26 -2.31
C GLU A 148 -2.62 2.66 -2.87
N VAL A 149 -3.45 3.63 -2.48
CA VAL A 149 -3.27 5.00 -2.98
C VAL A 149 -2.05 5.68 -2.37
N GLY A 150 -1.62 5.24 -1.18
CA GLY A 150 -0.34 5.62 -0.59
C GLY A 150 0.84 5.11 -1.42
N ALA A 151 0.78 3.84 -1.85
CA ALA A 151 1.80 3.19 -2.67
C ALA A 151 1.86 3.82 -4.07
N ALA A 152 0.72 4.02 -4.74
CA ALA A 152 0.63 4.72 -6.03
C ALA A 152 1.27 6.13 -5.95
N LYS A 153 0.94 6.91 -4.90
CA LYS A 153 1.55 8.23 -4.67
C LYS A 153 3.06 8.14 -4.41
N ALA A 154 3.51 7.13 -3.67
CA ALA A 154 4.93 6.94 -3.38
C ALA A 154 5.71 6.59 -4.65
N TYR A 155 5.19 5.67 -5.48
CA TYR A 155 5.81 5.37 -6.77
C TYR A 155 5.80 6.58 -7.70
N LEU A 156 4.69 7.33 -7.80
CA LEU A 156 4.64 8.57 -8.57
C LEU A 156 5.74 9.57 -8.16
N GLY A 157 6.01 9.70 -6.86
CA GLY A 157 7.10 10.53 -6.33
C GLY A 157 8.50 9.96 -6.58
N THR A 158 8.63 8.64 -6.72
CA THR A 158 9.92 7.93 -6.88
C THR A 158 10.35 7.80 -8.33
N VAL A 159 9.42 7.65 -9.28
CA VAL A 159 9.68 7.53 -10.72
C VAL A 159 10.68 8.58 -11.25
N PRO A 160 10.53 9.90 -10.96
CA PRO A 160 11.48 10.91 -11.45
C PRO A 160 12.84 10.89 -10.75
N GLU A 161 13.01 10.14 -9.66
CA GLU A 161 14.26 10.06 -8.91
C GLU A 161 15.25 9.07 -9.51
N PHE A 162 14.77 8.02 -10.19
CA PHE A 162 15.64 7.06 -10.87
C PHE A 162 16.53 7.72 -11.93
N SER A 163 17.83 7.40 -11.87
CA SER A 163 18.82 7.81 -12.88
C SER A 163 18.78 6.91 -14.12
N ASN A 164 18.31 5.67 -13.98
CA ASN A 164 18.12 4.72 -15.05
C ASN A 164 16.66 4.76 -15.58
N PRO A 165 16.42 5.14 -16.85
CA PRO A 165 15.09 5.20 -17.43
C PRO A 165 14.32 3.88 -17.44
N GLU A 166 15.01 2.74 -17.57
CA GLU A 166 14.37 1.42 -17.55
C GLU A 166 13.83 1.08 -16.15
N LEU A 167 14.54 1.50 -15.10
CA LEU A 167 14.07 1.34 -13.73
C LEU A 167 12.91 2.30 -13.44
N ALA A 168 12.98 3.54 -13.94
CA ALA A 168 11.88 4.49 -13.85
C ALA A 168 10.60 3.94 -14.52
N HIS A 169 10.75 3.35 -15.72
CA HIS A 169 9.65 2.73 -16.45
C HIS A 169 9.08 1.53 -15.69
N ALA A 170 9.94 0.66 -15.15
CA ALA A 170 9.48 -0.47 -14.33
C ALA A 170 8.69 -0.01 -13.09
N ALA A 171 9.18 1.01 -12.39
CA ALA A 171 8.49 1.61 -11.24
C ALA A 171 7.13 2.22 -11.63
N ALA A 172 7.04 2.86 -12.81
CA ALA A 172 5.79 3.40 -13.33
C ALA A 172 4.78 2.30 -13.72
N ASN A 173 5.24 1.12 -14.13
CA ASN A 173 4.34 -0.02 -14.38
C ASN A 173 3.70 -0.54 -13.09
N ILE A 174 4.47 -0.59 -11.98
CA ILE A 174 3.94 -0.94 -10.67
C ILE A 174 2.97 0.13 -10.19
N GLU A 175 3.32 1.42 -10.31
CA GLU A 175 2.44 2.55 -9.94
C GLU A 175 1.03 2.45 -10.55
N GLY A 176 0.96 2.10 -11.83
CA GLY A 176 -0.31 1.90 -12.53
C GLY A 176 -1.14 0.76 -11.94
N ASP A 177 -0.51 -0.31 -11.46
CA ASP A 177 -1.16 -1.45 -10.82
C ASP A 177 -1.74 -1.09 -9.44
N GLU A 178 -0.95 -0.41 -8.60
CA GLU A 178 -1.39 0.10 -7.29
C GLU A 178 -2.62 1.02 -7.43
N ALA A 179 -2.65 1.85 -8.49
CA ALA A 179 -3.79 2.70 -8.81
C ALA A 179 -5.04 1.89 -9.21
N MET A 180 -4.86 0.76 -9.91
CA MET A 180 -5.96 -0.15 -10.26
C MET A 180 -6.48 -0.90 -9.02
N HIS A 181 -5.61 -1.38 -8.14
CA HIS A 181 -6.00 -2.00 -6.86
C HIS A 181 -6.85 -1.05 -6.03
N PHE A 182 -6.41 0.21 -5.90
CA PHE A 182 -7.18 1.27 -5.24
C PHE A 182 -8.58 1.44 -5.86
N ALA A 183 -8.67 1.52 -7.19
CA ALA A 183 -9.95 1.70 -7.88
C ALA A 183 -10.91 0.53 -7.63
N VAL A 184 -10.40 -0.70 -7.64
CA VAL A 184 -11.19 -1.92 -7.35
C VAL A 184 -11.67 -1.92 -5.90
N LEU A 185 -10.81 -1.56 -4.93
CA LEU A 185 -11.20 -1.48 -3.52
C LEU A 185 -12.30 -0.43 -3.28
N ARG A 186 -12.21 0.73 -3.94
CA ARG A 186 -13.28 1.74 -3.90
C ARG A 186 -14.58 1.19 -4.48
N SER A 187 -14.52 0.48 -5.60
CA SER A 187 -15.69 -0.18 -6.18
C SER A 187 -16.31 -1.19 -5.21
N ALA A 188 -15.49 -1.99 -4.52
CA ALA A 188 -15.94 -2.94 -3.50
C ALA A 188 -16.59 -2.26 -2.28
N LEU A 189 -16.15 -1.05 -1.95
CA LEU A 189 -16.75 -0.19 -0.91
C LEU A 189 -18.07 0.47 -1.35
N GLY A 190 -18.44 0.35 -2.63
CA GLY A 190 -19.61 1.04 -3.21
C GLY A 190 -19.35 2.53 -3.47
N GLU A 191 -18.08 2.93 -3.57
CA GLU A 191 -17.66 4.30 -3.84
C GLU A 191 -17.34 4.50 -5.33
N PHE A 192 -17.23 5.77 -5.75
CA PHE A 192 -16.75 6.07 -7.10
C PHE A 192 -15.29 5.63 -7.26
N PRO A 193 -14.94 4.75 -8.24
CA PRO A 193 -13.61 4.15 -8.32
C PRO A 193 -12.44 5.10 -8.60
N VAL A 194 -12.68 6.19 -9.34
CA VAL A 194 -11.63 7.12 -9.79
C VAL A 194 -11.96 8.53 -9.31
N PRO A 195 -11.78 8.83 -8.01
CA PRO A 195 -12.32 10.04 -7.37
C PRO A 195 -11.63 11.35 -7.79
N ALA A 196 -10.50 11.28 -8.50
CA ALA A 196 -9.78 12.44 -9.03
C ALA A 196 -9.14 12.12 -10.38
N ALA A 197 -8.86 13.15 -11.17
CA ALA A 197 -8.20 13.03 -12.48
C ALA A 197 -6.68 12.78 -12.39
N PHE A 198 -6.07 13.01 -11.21
CA PHE A 198 -4.64 12.87 -10.99
C PHE A 198 -4.39 12.07 -9.70
N ILE A 199 -3.42 11.16 -9.72
CA ILE A 199 -3.03 10.36 -8.54
C ILE A 199 -2.59 11.27 -7.38
N SER A 200 -1.85 12.35 -7.67
CA SER A 200 -1.47 13.36 -6.68
C SER A 200 -2.66 14.09 -6.04
N ALA A 201 -3.81 14.13 -6.71
CA ALA A 201 -5.05 14.74 -6.21
C ALA A 201 -6.02 13.72 -5.58
N MET A 202 -5.69 12.43 -5.56
CA MET A 202 -6.49 11.42 -4.87
C MET A 202 -6.51 11.69 -3.35
N PRO A 203 -7.55 11.24 -2.62
CA PRO A 203 -7.68 11.49 -1.19
C PRO A 203 -6.43 11.10 -0.38
N SER A 204 -6.17 11.87 0.67
CA SER A 204 -5.10 11.67 1.65
C SER A 204 -5.68 11.31 3.03
#